data_AF-A0A926A2B4-F1
#
_entry.id   AF-A0A926A2B4-F1
#
_cell.length_a   1.000
_cell.length_b   1.000
_cell.length_c   1.000
_cell.angle_alpha   90.00
_cell.angle_beta   90.00
_cell.angle_gamma   90.00
#
_symmetry.space_group_name_H-M   'P 1'
#
loop_
_entity.id
_entity.type
_entity.pdbx_description
1 polymer ?
#
loop_
_entity_poly.entity_id
_entity_poly.type
_entity_poly.pdbx_seq_one_letter_code
_entity_poly.pdbx_strand_id
1 'polypeptide(L)'
;MSLSTALDLEDDDNLRRLLYLGAFVLFFLPYFQALAGLWPLRMGEVRWRFQAAGSMSGILMLPFLGLSFGLAIARAAGQRGISRFIGVVAGLTVLSLLAGMGLFFLDALQIKSIVRDAQMSDFYKAVATATIAMLIMLFAFSFLTFVAFRGKKGAL
;
A
#
# COMPACT_ATOMS: atom_id res chain seq x y z
N MET A 1 6.06 19.51 -30.53
CA MET A 1 5.44 19.71 -29.20
C MET A 1 6.32 18.99 -28.20
N SER A 2 7.00 19.73 -27.32
CA SER A 2 7.88 19.14 -26.30
C SER A 2 7.03 18.37 -25.29
N LEU A 3 7.52 17.24 -24.78
CA LEU A 3 6.89 16.48 -23.68
C LEU A 3 6.63 17.35 -22.44
N SER A 4 7.40 18.43 -22.27
CA SER A 4 7.21 19.43 -21.22
C SER A 4 5.95 20.29 -21.43
N THR A 5 5.59 20.61 -22.68
CA THR A 5 4.40 21.43 -23.01
C THR A 5 3.11 20.63 -22.90
N ALA A 6 3.17 19.29 -23.03
CA ALA A 6 2.00 18.42 -22.93
C ALA A 6 1.62 18.04 -21.48
N LEU A 7 2.51 18.29 -20.52
CA LEU A 7 2.34 17.93 -19.11
C LEU A 7 2.41 19.16 -18.20
N ASP A 8 2.00 20.33 -18.71
CA ASP A 8 1.87 21.53 -17.90
C ASP A 8 0.62 21.43 -17.01
N LEU A 9 0.76 20.68 -15.91
CA LEU A 9 -0.29 20.42 -14.92
C LEU A 9 -0.58 21.63 -14.02
N GLU A 10 0.18 22.71 -14.17
CA GLU A 10 -0.06 23.96 -13.47
C GLU A 10 -1.30 24.66 -14.03
N ASP A 11 -1.43 24.69 -15.37
CA ASP A 11 -2.51 25.41 -16.08
C ASP A 11 -3.77 24.57 -16.36
N ASP A 12 -3.69 23.23 -16.42
CA ASP A 12 -4.86 22.36 -16.66
C ASP A 12 -5.46 21.76 -15.38
N ASP A 13 -6.37 22.50 -14.76
CA ASP A 13 -7.11 22.11 -13.58
C ASP A 13 -7.94 20.82 -13.76
N ASN A 14 -8.52 20.60 -14.94
CA ASN A 14 -9.40 19.47 -15.19
C ASN A 14 -8.61 18.18 -15.33
N LEU A 15 -7.50 18.22 -16.06
CA LEU A 15 -6.57 17.10 -16.16
C LEU A 15 -6.02 16.72 -14.78
N ARG A 16 -5.60 17.71 -14.00
CA ARG A 16 -5.10 17.47 -12.63
C ARG A 16 -6.12 16.77 -11.74
N ARG A 17 -7.40 17.19 -11.78
CA ARG A 17 -8.49 16.55 -11.04
C ARG A 17 -8.71 15.10 -11.48
N LEU A 18 -8.71 14.85 -12.79
CA LEU A 18 -8.85 13.50 -13.34
C LEU A 18 -7.71 12.58 -12.89
N LEU A 19 -6.47 13.08 -12.91
CA LEU A 19 -5.30 12.32 -12.48
C LEU A 19 -5.34 12.01 -10.97
N TYR A 20 -5.76 12.97 -10.14
CA TYR A 20 -5.98 12.72 -8.72
C TYR A 20 -7.11 11.73 -8.45
N LEU A 21 -8.19 11.76 -9.24
CA LEU A 21 -9.25 10.76 -9.17
C LEU A 21 -8.69 9.36 -9.50
N GLY A 22 -7.87 9.24 -10.54
CA GLY A 22 -7.18 8.00 -10.88
C GLY A 22 -6.29 7.48 -9.74
N ALA A 23 -5.46 8.36 -9.15
CA ALA A 23 -4.64 8.04 -7.98
C ALA A 23 -5.49 7.59 -6.78
N PHE A 24 -6.62 8.26 -6.55
CA PHE A 24 -7.55 7.93 -5.48
C PHE A 24 -8.19 6.56 -5.68
N VAL A 25 -8.66 6.24 -6.89
CA VAL A 25 -9.25 4.92 -7.20
C VAL A 25 -8.23 3.81 -7.04
N LEU A 26 -7.00 4.00 -7.55
CA LEU A 26 -5.91 3.03 -7.39
C LEU A 26 -5.57 2.78 -5.91
N PHE A 27 -5.70 3.81 -5.07
CA PHE A 27 -5.47 3.69 -3.64
C PHE A 27 -6.61 2.98 -2.92
N PHE A 28 -7.85 3.46 -3.05
CA PHE A 28 -8.95 3.03 -2.20
C PHE A 28 -9.64 1.74 -2.66
N LEU A 29 -9.82 1.54 -3.97
CA LEU A 29 -10.54 0.39 -4.52
C LEU A 29 -10.04 -0.98 -4.00
N PRO A 30 -8.73 -1.29 -3.99
CA PRO A 30 -8.23 -2.58 -3.49
C PRO A 30 -8.58 -2.82 -2.02
N TYR A 31 -8.62 -1.79 -1.17
CA TYR A 31 -9.03 -1.94 0.23
C TYR A 31 -10.52 -2.30 0.34
N PHE A 32 -11.38 -1.66 -0.44
CA PHE A 32 -12.80 -2.01 -0.47
C PHE A 32 -13.02 -3.46 -0.91
N GLN A 33 -12.32 -3.88 -1.96
CA GLN A 33 -12.39 -5.26 -2.46
C GLN A 33 -11.93 -6.28 -1.41
N ALA A 34 -10.82 -5.99 -0.73
CA ALA A 34 -10.32 -6.86 0.32
C ALA A 34 -11.27 -6.93 1.53
N LEU A 35 -11.76 -5.79 2.01
CA LEU A 35 -12.71 -5.75 3.13
C LEU A 35 -14.01 -6.50 2.81
N ALA A 36 -14.52 -6.37 1.58
CA ALA A 36 -15.67 -7.13 1.12
C ALA A 36 -15.39 -8.65 1.10
N GLY A 37 -14.20 -9.05 0.65
CA GLY A 37 -13.78 -10.46 0.62
C GLY A 37 -13.54 -11.07 2.01
N LEU A 38 -13.29 -10.25 3.03
CA LEU A 38 -13.07 -10.68 4.41
C LEU A 38 -14.36 -10.79 5.24
N TRP A 39 -15.51 -10.43 4.65
CA TRP A 39 -16.81 -10.51 5.32
C TRP A 39 -17.33 -11.96 5.39
N PRO A 40 -17.88 -12.42 6.54
CA PRO A 40 -18.04 -11.72 7.81
C PRO A 40 -16.73 -11.64 8.60
N LEU A 41 -16.54 -10.54 9.34
CA LEU A 41 -15.34 -10.33 10.16
C LEU A 41 -15.31 -11.29 11.35
N ARG A 42 -14.29 -12.15 11.42
CA ARG A 42 -14.08 -13.14 12.49
C ARG A 42 -12.78 -12.92 13.24
N MET A 43 -12.65 -11.74 13.87
CA MET A 43 -11.42 -11.34 14.58
C MET A 43 -11.02 -12.31 15.73
N GLY A 44 -11.96 -13.06 16.30
CA GLY A 44 -11.68 -14.07 17.32
C GLY A 44 -11.06 -15.37 16.78
N GLU A 45 -11.11 -15.62 15.47
CA GLU A 45 -10.59 -16.83 14.85
C GLU A 45 -9.17 -16.60 14.31
N VAL A 46 -8.18 -17.31 14.86
CA VAL A 46 -6.77 -17.25 14.41
C VAL A 46 -6.65 -17.55 12.91
N ARG A 47 -7.39 -18.54 12.42
CA ARG A 47 -7.39 -18.95 11.01
C ARG A 47 -7.86 -17.83 10.09
N TRP A 48 -8.90 -17.09 10.49
CA TRP A 48 -9.41 -15.96 9.72
C TRP A 48 -8.38 -14.83 9.70
N ARG A 49 -7.77 -14.49 10.84
CA ARG A 49 -6.77 -13.41 10.93
C ARG A 49 -5.53 -13.69 10.07
N PHE A 50 -5.04 -14.94 10.08
CA PHE A 50 -3.94 -15.37 9.22
C PHE A 50 -4.27 -15.26 7.73
N GLN A 51 -5.44 -15.73 7.31
CA GLN A 51 -5.89 -15.61 5.93
C GLN A 51 -6.06 -14.15 5.52
N ALA A 52 -6.66 -13.34 6.40
CA ALA A 52 -6.85 -11.92 6.17
C ALA A 52 -5.53 -11.18 5.97
N ALA A 53 -4.54 -11.40 6.84
CA ALA A 53 -3.22 -10.82 6.71
C ALA A 53 -2.51 -11.26 5.42
N GLY A 54 -2.62 -12.56 5.06
CA GLY A 54 -2.13 -13.08 3.79
C GLY A 54 -2.74 -12.36 2.58
N SER A 55 -4.07 -12.27 2.51
CA SER A 55 -4.78 -11.56 1.43
C SER A 55 -4.44 -10.07 1.37
N MET A 56 -4.40 -9.39 2.52
CA MET A 56 -4.07 -7.97 2.61
C MET A 56 -2.62 -7.67 2.19
N SER A 57 -1.69 -8.61 2.35
CA SER A 57 -0.31 -8.42 1.87
C SER A 57 -0.22 -8.31 0.34
N GLY A 58 -1.12 -9.00 -0.38
CA GLY A 58 -1.10 -9.05 -1.85
C GLY A 58 -1.71 -7.82 -2.53
N ILE A 59 -2.59 -7.08 -1.86
CA ILE A 59 -3.31 -5.95 -2.48
C ILE A 59 -2.51 -4.65 -2.48
N LEU A 60 -1.43 -4.56 -1.71
CA LEU A 60 -0.72 -3.30 -1.41
C LEU A 60 -0.03 -2.67 -2.62
N MET A 61 0.12 -3.41 -3.72
CA MET A 61 0.78 -2.92 -4.93
C MET A 61 0.01 -1.76 -5.58
N LEU A 62 -1.31 -1.89 -5.67
CA LEU A 62 -2.16 -0.84 -6.24
C LEU A 62 -2.17 0.44 -5.37
N PRO A 63 -2.32 0.36 -4.03
CA PRO A 63 -2.16 1.52 -3.16
C PRO A 63 -0.80 2.21 -3.28
N PHE A 64 0.28 1.44 -3.37
CA PHE A 64 1.61 2.01 -3.59
C PHE A 64 1.67 2.80 -4.90
N LEU A 65 1.13 2.24 -6.00
CA LEU A 65 1.08 2.93 -7.29
C LEU A 65 0.19 4.17 -7.23
N GLY A 66 -0.98 4.11 -6.59
CA GLY A 66 -1.88 5.24 -6.41
C GLY A 66 -1.21 6.41 -5.68
N LEU A 67 -0.54 6.15 -4.55
CA LEU A 67 0.18 7.18 -3.81
C LEU A 67 1.41 7.71 -4.58
N SER A 68 2.16 6.85 -5.25
CA SER A 68 3.32 7.25 -6.05
C SER A 68 2.91 8.16 -7.20
N PHE A 69 1.81 7.82 -7.87
CA PHE A 69 1.23 8.64 -8.94
C PHE A 69 0.71 9.97 -8.40
N GLY A 70 -0.03 9.95 -7.28
CA GLY A 70 -0.46 11.16 -6.57
C GLY A 70 0.70 12.07 -6.19
N LEU A 71 1.83 11.50 -5.78
CA LEU A 71 3.03 12.25 -5.42
C LEU A 71 3.66 12.91 -6.65
N ALA A 72 3.75 12.19 -7.76
CA ALA A 72 4.25 12.74 -9.02
C ALA A 72 3.41 13.94 -9.48
N ILE A 73 2.08 13.82 -9.46
CA ILE A 73 1.15 14.91 -9.80
C ILE A 73 1.33 16.10 -8.84
N ALA A 74 1.40 15.84 -7.53
CA ALA A 74 1.58 16.89 -6.52
C ALA A 74 2.92 17.63 -6.70
N ARG A 75 3.97 16.94 -7.15
CA ARG A 75 5.27 17.56 -7.44
C ARG A 75 5.24 18.36 -8.72
N ALA A 76 4.63 17.83 -9.78
CA ALA A 76 4.47 18.55 -11.04
C ALA A 76 3.64 19.84 -10.87
N ALA A 77 2.59 19.81 -10.05
CA ALA A 77 1.76 20.98 -9.76
C ALA A 77 2.29 21.88 -8.62
N GLY A 78 3.49 21.62 -8.09
CA GLY A 78 4.07 22.43 -6.99
C GLY A 78 3.36 22.32 -5.62
N GLN A 79 2.43 21.38 -5.45
CA GLN A 79 1.54 21.26 -4.28
C GLN A 79 2.21 20.53 -3.11
N ARG A 80 2.99 21.28 -2.31
CA ARG A 80 3.70 20.73 -1.13
C ARG A 80 2.78 20.15 -0.07
N GLY A 81 1.59 20.73 0.11
CA GLY A 81 0.59 20.23 1.08
C GLY A 81 0.19 18.79 0.77
N ILE A 82 -0.17 18.52 -0.50
CA ILE A 82 -0.53 17.17 -0.95
C ILE A 82 0.66 16.21 -0.89
N SER A 83 1.86 16.66 -1.29
CA SER A 83 3.08 15.85 -1.14
C SER A 83 3.29 15.40 0.30
N ARG A 84 3.10 16.28 1.30
CA ARG A 84 3.23 15.93 2.72
C ARG A 84 2.11 15.00 3.20
N PHE A 85 0.87 15.25 2.77
CA PHE A 85 -0.26 14.38 3.09
C PHE A 85 -0.01 12.95 2.60
N ILE A 86 0.43 12.78 1.35
CA ILE A 86 0.81 11.47 0.81
C ILE A 86 1.93 10.83 1.64
N GLY A 87 2.92 11.61 2.07
CA GLY A 87 3.99 11.13 2.96
C GLY A 87 3.45 10.62 4.31
N VAL A 88 2.49 11.34 4.92
CA VAL A 88 1.85 10.90 6.16
C VAL A 88 1.08 9.60 5.94
N VAL A 89 0.27 9.51 4.88
CA VAL A 89 -0.50 8.30 4.55
C VAL A 89 0.43 7.11 4.32
N ALA A 90 1.50 7.28 3.54
CA ALA A 90 2.50 6.25 3.31
C ALA A 90 3.18 5.82 4.62
N GLY A 91 3.51 6.77 5.50
CA GLY A 91 4.10 6.48 6.81
C GLY A 91 3.17 5.71 7.73
N LEU A 92 1.87 6.05 7.77
CA LEU A 92 0.87 5.28 8.50
C LEU A 92 0.73 3.86 7.97
N THR A 93 0.83 3.67 6.64
CA THR A 93 0.85 2.34 6.02
C THR A 93 2.08 1.54 6.47
N VAL A 94 3.27 2.15 6.57
CA VAL A 94 4.49 1.50 7.11
C VAL A 94 4.26 1.02 8.54
N LEU A 95 3.73 1.89 9.42
CA LEU A 95 3.45 1.53 10.81
C LEU A 95 2.43 0.39 10.91
N SER A 96 1.37 0.45 10.08
CA SER A 96 0.34 -0.58 10.01
C SER A 96 0.90 -1.91 9.50
N LEU A 97 1.80 -1.89 8.52
CA LEU A 97 2.51 -3.06 8.02
C LEU A 97 3.39 -3.70 9.09
N LEU A 98 4.15 -2.91 9.86
CA LEU A 98 4.98 -3.42 10.95
C LEU A 98 4.13 -4.11 12.03
N ALA A 99 3.05 -3.46 12.47
CA ALA A 99 2.12 -4.03 13.45
C ALA A 99 1.45 -5.29 12.90
N GLY A 100 0.96 -5.25 11.66
CA GLY A 100 0.31 -6.37 10.99
C GLY A 100 1.25 -7.56 10.79
N MET A 101 2.52 -7.32 10.46
CA MET A 101 3.54 -8.36 10.30
C MET A 101 3.83 -9.07 11.64
N GLY A 102 3.89 -8.32 12.74
CA GLY A 102 4.01 -8.90 14.08
C GLY A 102 2.83 -9.83 14.42
N LEU A 103 1.60 -9.37 14.20
CA LEU A 103 0.39 -10.17 14.42
C LEU A 103 0.34 -11.40 13.51
N PHE A 104 0.71 -11.24 12.24
CA PHE A 104 0.75 -12.32 11.27
C PHE A 104 1.68 -13.45 11.69
N PHE A 105 2.88 -13.13 12.19
CA PHE A 105 3.80 -14.15 12.68
C PHE A 105 3.30 -14.87 13.93
N LEU A 106 2.63 -14.15 14.85
CA LEU A 106 1.99 -14.77 16.00
C LEU A 106 0.91 -15.76 15.57
N ASP A 107 0.04 -15.36 14.64
CA ASP A 107 -1.01 -16.23 14.10
C ASP A 107 -0.43 -17.41 13.31
N ALA A 108 0.66 -17.20 12.57
CA ALA A 108 1.37 -18.28 11.86
C ALA A 108 1.92 -19.33 12.83
N LEU A 109 2.54 -18.91 13.94
CA LEU A 109 3.04 -19.83 14.97
C LEU A 109 1.91 -20.63 15.64
N GLN A 110 0.77 -19.99 15.90
CA GLN A 110 -0.40 -20.66 16.45
C GLN A 110 -0.96 -21.71 15.46
N ILE A 111 -1.13 -21.32 14.19
CA ILE A 111 -1.66 -22.22 13.15
C ILE A 111 -0.72 -23.39 12.86
N LYS A 112 0.60 -23.18 12.92
CA LYS A 112 1.58 -24.23 12.67
C LYS A 112 1.32 -25.50 13.50
N SER A 113 0.83 -25.35 14.74
CA SER A 113 0.55 -26.48 15.64
C SER A 113 -0.66 -27.34 15.23
N ILE A 114 -1.56 -26.81 14.40
CA ILE A 114 -2.79 -27.48 13.96
C ILE A 114 -2.78 -27.86 12.48
N VAL A 115 -1.72 -27.50 11.75
CA VAL A 115 -1.54 -27.89 10.34
C VAL A 115 -1.08 -29.34 10.28
N ARG A 116 -1.77 -30.16 9.48
CA ARG A 116 -1.39 -31.56 9.23
C ARG A 116 -0.08 -31.61 8.45
N ASP A 117 0.73 -32.65 8.67
CA ASP A 117 2.03 -32.82 7.99
C ASP A 117 1.91 -32.74 6.46
N ALA A 118 0.85 -33.32 5.88
CA ALA A 118 0.60 -33.28 4.44
C ALA A 118 0.38 -31.86 3.86
N GLN A 119 0.02 -30.88 4.70
CA GLN A 119 -0.27 -29.49 4.30
C GLN A 119 0.85 -28.51 4.70
N MET A 120 1.92 -28.98 5.37
CA MET A 120 2.98 -28.12 5.86
C MET A 120 3.74 -27.38 4.75
N SER A 121 3.93 -28.01 3.58
CA SER A 121 4.60 -27.36 2.44
C SER A 121 3.83 -26.12 1.97
N ASP A 122 2.51 -26.22 1.84
CA ASP A 122 1.66 -25.12 1.40
C ASP A 122 1.57 -24.02 2.46
N PHE A 123 1.54 -24.41 3.74
CA PHE A 123 1.63 -23.45 4.84
C PHE A 123 2.91 -22.62 4.78
N TYR A 124 4.09 -23.26 4.63
CA TYR A 124 5.36 -22.53 4.54
C TYR A 124 5.44 -21.64 3.31
N LYS A 125 4.93 -22.10 2.15
CA LYS A 125 4.85 -21.27 0.94
C LYS A 125 4.00 -20.03 1.19
N ALA A 126 2.82 -20.18 1.79
CA ALA A 126 1.93 -19.07 2.10
C ALA A 126 2.59 -18.05 3.05
N VAL A 127 3.24 -18.52 4.12
CA VAL A 127 3.97 -17.67 5.06
C VAL A 127 5.11 -16.93 4.36
N ALA A 128 5.91 -17.64 3.55
CA ALA A 128 7.03 -17.05 2.83
C ALA A 128 6.57 -15.99 1.83
N THR A 129 5.55 -16.28 1.01
CA THR A 129 5.00 -15.34 0.02
C THR A 129 4.48 -14.07 0.69
N ALA A 130 3.68 -14.21 1.77
CA ALA A 130 3.14 -13.07 2.50
C ALA A 130 4.27 -12.24 3.14
N THR A 131 5.25 -12.90 3.76
CA THR A 131 6.41 -12.23 4.38
C THR A 131 7.21 -11.44 3.36
N ILE A 132 7.55 -12.04 2.21
CA ILE A 132 8.31 -11.38 1.15
C ILE A 132 7.52 -10.17 0.62
N ALA A 133 6.22 -10.33 0.35
CA ALA A 133 5.37 -9.23 -0.08
C ALA A 133 5.36 -8.10 0.96
N MET A 134 5.13 -8.39 2.24
CA MET A 134 5.14 -7.38 3.31
C MET A 134 6.49 -6.65 3.39
N LEU A 135 7.62 -7.34 3.29
CA LEU A 135 8.95 -6.71 3.33
C LEU A 135 9.22 -5.79 2.14
N ILE A 136 8.85 -6.22 0.92
CA ILE A 136 8.98 -5.39 -0.29
C ILE A 136 8.13 -4.13 -0.13
N MET A 137 6.87 -4.28 0.33
CA MET A 137 5.97 -3.15 0.48
C MET A 137 6.37 -2.23 1.63
N LEU A 138 6.88 -2.79 2.73
CA LEU A 138 7.45 -2.01 3.82
C LEU A 138 8.57 -1.10 3.31
N PHE A 139 9.49 -1.64 2.51
CA PHE A 139 10.56 -0.87 1.90
C PHE A 139 10.01 0.19 0.93
N ALA A 140 9.10 -0.20 0.04
CA ALA A 140 8.52 0.71 -0.96
C ALA A 140 7.79 1.90 -0.33
N PHE A 141 6.92 1.67 0.66
CA PHE A 141 6.22 2.75 1.37
C PHE A 141 7.16 3.58 2.25
N SER A 142 8.20 2.98 2.83
CA SER A 142 9.22 3.73 3.59
C SER A 142 9.98 4.69 2.67
N PHE A 143 10.38 4.22 1.49
CA PHE A 143 11.02 5.06 0.48
C PHE A 143 10.08 6.16 -0.01
N LEU A 144 8.82 5.84 -0.30
CA LEU A 144 7.82 6.82 -0.71
C LEU A 144 7.60 7.92 0.34
N THR A 145 7.48 7.54 1.61
CA THR A 145 7.38 8.45 2.76
C THR A 145 8.56 9.42 2.77
N PHE A 146 9.77 8.88 2.67
CA PHE A 146 10.99 9.68 2.66
C PHE A 146 11.06 10.67 1.49
N VAL A 147 10.76 10.20 0.26
CA VAL A 147 10.75 11.05 -0.93
C VAL A 147 9.70 12.15 -0.81
N ALA A 148 8.51 11.82 -0.29
CA ALA A 148 7.40 12.75 -0.12
C ALA A 148 7.76 13.96 0.77
N PHE A 149 8.57 13.75 1.82
CA PHE A 149 9.03 14.83 2.70
C PHE A 149 10.28 15.57 2.20
N ARG A 150 11.10 14.96 1.33
CA ARG A 150 12.36 15.54 0.82
C ARG A 150 12.24 16.53 -0.33
N GLY A 151 11.03 16.92 -0.73
CA GLY A 151 10.85 17.87 -1.84
C GLY A 151 11.49 19.22 -1.57
N LYS A 152 12.55 19.57 -2.32
CA LYS A 152 13.14 20.91 -2.32
C LYS A 152 12.09 21.95 -2.76
N LYS A 153 12.20 23.18 -2.26
CA LYS A 153 11.49 24.32 -2.87
C LYS A 153 11.87 24.34 -4.35
N GLY A 154 10.87 24.39 -5.24
CA GLY A 154 11.04 24.22 -6.69
C GLY A 154 12.28 24.91 -7.24
N ALA A 155 13.10 24.13 -7.93
CA ALA A 155 13.90 24.60 -9.04
C ALA A 155 13.27 23.94 -10.27
N LEU A 156 12.14 24.51 -10.70
CA LEU A 156 11.73 24.51 -12.09
C LEU A 156 11.97 25.93 -12.57
#